data_AF-A0A352X931-F1
#
_entry.id   AF-A0A352X931-F1
#
_cell.length_a   1.000
_cell.length_b   1.000
_cell.length_c   1.000
_cell.angle_alpha   90.00
_cell.angle_beta   90.00
_cell.angle_gamma   90.00
#
_symmetry.space_group_name_H-M   'P 1'
#
loop_
_entity.id
_entity.type
_entity.pdbx_description
1 polymer ?
#
loop_
_entity_poly.entity_id
_entity_poly.type
_entity_poly.pdbx_seq_one_letter_code
_entity_poly.pdbx_strand_id
1 'polypeptide(L)'
;MNNIDSKRANTKTVSRHEYYWLTISLVGIIFLYLLTLSKNHTEGEDSIYYIMQVTDGSADKLFHPNHLLFNYLHRIIYNVWIWLGYTRTAELSMQLVTVVTAIICLFLIYSLAKKISLHNRTALFLTGLVTTSYGFWIYSVQGETYIPPLLFVLLSGYQLVNLYNPHAQNFVMPKLFPIIRLGIYAALATLIHQQHVFLIPVIALTLFEIWRKFHRHTGIAFLVSRISVFLGTAISIVGTTYLYVSYTIFNTTNLSEAILWAKGSARGGLFTPFSWTSPLKAVVGMIKTVWGTNFLFGYQWFSKFAQSMFPNKLIVEEQYLADSISNYRLLIISVSMVISGIIAGILLARLAQSIFIKKNRAKDNDNLPRKILSIFCIWFLAIYGGAIILWEPDNIEFWIAVTPIFYLWIAIQLNIWADNIKPALYFILLVTMFLANLLGGALPYSSRQTDYWYQANAFLIARTTKSDLIITECGYICTGYLEFYTDGTILPASSIDSGKLVKTIQEHHQGNVIISSWALTPPPGLGNQLETRNDREILATIDSFKDNLVEIHRDKFQTLWQFKHK
;
A
#
# COMPACT_ATOMS: atom_id res chain seq x y z
N MET A 1 48.17 -22.53 35.50
CA MET A 1 48.24 -21.38 34.59
C MET A 1 47.72 -21.80 33.23
N ASN A 2 46.41 -21.67 33.01
CA ASN A 2 45.79 -21.87 31.70
C ASN A 2 45.22 -20.52 31.25
N ASN A 3 45.81 -19.97 30.20
CA ASN A 3 45.37 -18.75 29.52
C ASN A 3 43.99 -18.99 28.91
N ILE A 4 42.95 -18.70 29.67
CA ILE A 4 41.62 -18.44 29.13
C ILE A 4 41.69 -17.02 28.57
N ASP A 5 42.20 -16.91 27.35
CA ASP A 5 42.11 -15.70 26.55
C ASP A 5 40.63 -15.34 26.42
N SER A 6 40.22 -14.38 27.26
CA SER A 6 38.93 -13.73 27.19
C SER A 6 38.84 -12.97 25.86
N LYS A 7 38.47 -13.68 24.79
CA LYS A 7 37.86 -13.08 23.61
C LYS A 7 36.51 -12.51 24.05
N ARG A 8 36.54 -11.38 24.76
CA ARG A 8 35.40 -10.47 24.88
C ARG A 8 34.96 -10.23 23.45
N ALA A 9 33.82 -10.81 23.10
CA ALA A 9 33.12 -10.49 21.87
C ALA A 9 32.96 -8.98 21.86
N ASN A 10 33.80 -8.31 21.09
CA ASN A 10 33.80 -6.89 20.87
C ASN A 10 32.45 -6.62 20.19
N THR A 11 31.42 -6.39 21.00
CA THR A 11 30.15 -5.85 20.54
C THR A 11 30.52 -4.48 20.04
N LYS A 12 30.86 -4.40 18.74
CA LYS A 12 31.18 -3.14 18.07
C LYS A 12 29.96 -2.27 18.27
N THR A 13 30.02 -1.40 19.28
CA THR A 13 29.08 -0.31 19.46
C THR A 13 29.04 0.42 18.13
N VAL A 14 27.87 0.46 17.52
CA VAL A 14 27.62 1.23 16.29
C VAL A 14 28.26 2.60 16.51
N SER A 15 29.24 2.95 15.66
CA SER A 15 29.99 4.18 15.87
C SER A 15 29.03 5.38 15.78
N ARG A 16 29.22 6.42 16.59
CA ARG A 16 28.39 7.64 16.51
C ARG A 16 28.30 8.20 15.08
N HIS A 17 29.35 8.01 14.28
CA HIS A 17 29.39 8.38 12.88
C HIS A 17 28.37 7.64 12.00
N GLU A 18 28.03 6.38 12.29
CA GLU A 18 27.04 5.63 11.51
C GLU A 18 25.64 6.19 11.67
N TYR A 19 25.25 6.56 12.90
CA TYR A 19 23.97 7.21 13.14
C TYR A 19 23.89 8.59 12.48
N TYR A 20 24.99 9.33 12.44
CA TYR A 20 25.04 10.62 11.74
C TYR A 20 24.71 10.49 10.25
N TRP A 21 25.35 9.54 9.55
CA TRP A 21 25.06 9.30 8.13
C TRP A 21 23.64 8.81 7.90
N LEU A 22 23.13 7.91 8.75
CA LEU A 22 21.73 7.49 8.69
C LEU A 22 20.79 8.68 8.86
N THR A 23 21.01 9.53 9.86
CA THR A 23 20.19 10.72 10.10
C THR A 23 20.20 11.65 8.90
N ILE A 24 21.37 11.94 8.31
CA ILE A 24 21.44 12.75 7.09
C ILE A 24 20.66 12.10 5.95
N SER A 25 20.81 10.79 5.73
CA SER A 25 20.08 10.08 4.69
C SER A 25 18.57 10.15 4.91
N LEU A 26 18.10 9.90 6.14
CA LEU A 26 16.67 9.98 6.47
C LEU A 26 16.13 11.41 6.31
N VAL A 27 16.90 12.43 6.68
CA VAL A 27 16.53 13.84 6.45
C VAL A 27 16.42 14.13 4.95
N GLY A 28 17.38 13.68 4.15
CA GLY A 28 17.32 13.80 2.68
C GLY A 28 16.08 13.11 2.09
N ILE A 29 15.71 11.94 2.62
CA ILE A 29 14.51 11.19 2.20
C ILE A 29 13.24 11.92 2.62
N ILE A 30 13.19 12.51 3.81
CA ILE A 30 12.07 13.37 4.23
C ILE A 30 11.87 14.48 3.20
N PHE A 31 12.92 15.22 2.86
CA PHE A 31 12.82 16.29 1.86
C PHE A 31 12.36 15.77 0.50
N LEU A 32 12.90 14.64 0.04
CA LEU A 32 12.47 14.00 -1.20
C LEU A 32 10.98 13.66 -1.19
N TYR A 33 10.48 13.03 -0.12
CA TYR A 33 9.07 12.63 0.00
C TYR A 33 8.15 13.84 0.12
N LEU A 34 8.55 14.88 0.86
CA LEU A 34 7.79 16.14 0.94
C LEU A 34 7.74 16.89 -0.40
N LEU A 35 8.79 16.81 -1.22
CA LEU A 35 8.80 17.38 -2.57
C LEU A 35 8.00 16.56 -3.58
N THR A 36 7.67 15.31 -3.25
CA THR A 36 6.94 14.37 -4.12
C THR A 36 5.61 13.95 -3.54
N LEU A 37 5.02 14.74 -2.62
CA LEU A 37 3.66 14.53 -2.13
C LEU A 37 2.70 14.36 -3.31
N SER A 38 1.91 13.28 -3.25
CA SER A 38 1.02 12.96 -4.35
C SER A 38 -0.08 14.01 -4.47
N LYS A 39 -0.39 14.41 -5.69
CA LYS A 39 -1.57 15.21 -6.03
C LYS A 39 -2.45 14.52 -7.06
N ASN A 40 -2.00 13.37 -7.54
CA ASN A 40 -2.67 12.50 -8.46
C ASN A 40 -2.98 11.22 -7.68
N HIS A 41 -4.26 10.97 -7.44
CA HIS A 41 -4.71 9.86 -6.60
C HIS A 41 -5.10 8.62 -7.40
N THR A 42 -4.81 8.60 -8.70
CA THR A 42 -5.15 7.49 -9.59
C THR A 42 -4.54 6.15 -9.14
N GLU A 43 -3.29 6.11 -8.68
CA GLU A 43 -2.69 4.82 -8.24
C GLU A 43 -3.23 4.33 -6.88
N GLY A 44 -3.54 5.26 -5.98
CA GLY A 44 -4.15 4.96 -4.68
C GLY A 44 -5.60 5.39 -4.71
N GLU A 45 -6.39 4.65 -5.48
CA GLU A 45 -7.76 4.98 -5.89
C GLU A 45 -8.65 5.32 -4.68
N ASP A 46 -8.45 4.61 -3.55
CA ASP A 46 -9.24 4.79 -2.33
C ASP A 46 -8.84 6.03 -1.51
N SER A 47 -7.64 6.59 -1.73
CA SER A 47 -7.10 7.67 -0.89
C SER A 47 -7.99 8.92 -0.84
N ILE A 48 -8.68 9.27 -1.93
CA ILE A 48 -9.61 10.41 -1.93
C ILE A 48 -10.76 10.16 -0.97
N TYR A 49 -11.31 8.95 -0.97
CA TYR A 49 -12.38 8.59 -0.04
C TYR A 49 -11.90 8.62 1.40
N TYR A 50 -10.69 8.14 1.69
CA TYR A 50 -10.13 8.25 3.03
C TYR A 50 -9.98 9.71 3.46
N ILE A 51 -9.48 10.58 2.58
CA ILE A 51 -9.34 12.01 2.85
C ILE A 51 -10.71 12.63 3.13
N MET A 52 -11.73 12.33 2.32
CA MET A 52 -13.09 12.84 2.52
C MET A 52 -13.68 12.37 3.84
N GLN A 53 -13.58 11.07 4.15
CA GLN A 53 -14.12 10.47 5.37
C GLN A 53 -13.43 11.06 6.62
N VAL A 54 -12.12 11.26 6.59
CA VAL A 54 -11.36 11.92 7.67
C VAL A 54 -11.71 13.41 7.78
N THR A 55 -11.96 14.08 6.66
CA THR A 55 -12.33 15.52 6.64
C THR A 55 -13.72 15.73 7.22
N ASP A 56 -14.69 14.90 6.81
CA ASP A 56 -16.08 14.88 7.28
C ASP A 56 -16.15 14.55 8.77
N GLY A 57 -15.53 13.43 9.17
CA GLY A 57 -15.42 13.03 10.58
C GLY A 57 -16.66 12.37 11.17
N SER A 58 -17.68 12.02 10.37
CA SER A 58 -18.80 11.20 10.83
C SER A 58 -18.33 9.81 11.24
N ALA A 59 -18.85 9.30 12.36
CA ALA A 59 -18.35 8.05 12.95
C ALA A 59 -18.52 6.85 11.99
N ASP A 60 -19.64 6.75 11.29
CA ASP A 60 -19.94 5.70 10.31
C ASP A 60 -18.97 5.67 9.12
N LYS A 61 -18.39 6.83 8.75
CA LYS A 61 -17.38 6.96 7.70
C LYS A 61 -15.95 6.72 8.20
N LEU A 62 -15.68 7.00 9.48
CA LEU A 62 -14.36 6.81 10.09
C LEU A 62 -14.03 5.35 10.39
N PHE A 63 -15.03 4.47 10.46
CA PHE A 63 -14.82 3.05 10.73
C PHE A 63 -15.24 2.20 9.55
N HIS A 64 -14.27 1.57 8.89
CA HIS A 64 -14.52 0.68 7.76
C HIS A 64 -13.97 -0.72 8.07
N PRO A 65 -14.69 -1.82 7.76
CA PRO A 65 -14.29 -3.16 8.16
C PRO A 65 -12.90 -3.58 7.64
N ASN A 66 -12.44 -3.06 6.50
CA ASN A 66 -11.13 -3.43 5.95
C ASN A 66 -9.95 -2.68 6.60
N HIS A 67 -10.18 -1.53 7.24
CA HIS A 67 -9.16 -0.66 7.82
C HIS A 67 -9.73 0.10 9.03
N LEU A 68 -10.20 -0.67 10.01
CA LEU A 68 -11.08 -0.23 11.09
C LEU A 68 -10.62 1.03 11.82
N LEU A 69 -9.34 1.13 12.16
CA LEU A 69 -8.79 2.26 12.90
C LEU A 69 -8.04 3.28 12.03
N PHE A 70 -7.87 3.03 10.73
CA PHE A 70 -7.06 3.90 9.88
C PHE A 70 -7.59 5.34 9.83
N ASN A 71 -8.82 5.54 9.33
CA ASN A 71 -9.42 6.87 9.25
C ASN A 71 -9.60 7.50 10.64
N TYR A 72 -10.00 6.71 11.64
CA TYR A 72 -10.16 7.22 13.00
C TYR A 72 -8.85 7.79 13.58
N LEU A 73 -7.72 7.10 13.41
CA LEU A 73 -6.42 7.59 13.86
C LEU A 73 -6.01 8.86 13.09
N HIS A 74 -6.24 8.89 11.78
CA HIS A 74 -5.99 10.09 10.97
C HIS A 74 -6.90 11.26 11.37
N ARG A 75 -8.15 11.01 11.78
CA ARG A 75 -9.06 12.04 12.30
C ARG A 75 -8.57 12.65 13.59
N ILE A 76 -8.02 11.85 14.52
CA ILE A 76 -7.45 12.38 15.76
C ILE A 76 -6.33 13.38 15.43
N ILE A 77 -5.44 13.03 14.51
CA ILE A 77 -4.32 13.88 14.10
C ILE A 77 -4.83 15.13 13.37
N TYR A 78 -5.77 14.96 12.44
CA TYR A 78 -6.38 16.07 11.71
C TYR A 78 -7.15 17.03 12.63
N ASN A 79 -7.79 16.55 13.70
CA ASN A 79 -8.41 17.41 14.71
C ASN A 79 -7.39 18.31 15.41
N VAL A 80 -6.16 17.83 15.65
CA VAL A 80 -5.08 18.67 16.19
C VAL A 80 -4.72 19.78 15.19
N TRP A 81 -4.73 19.49 13.89
CA TRP A 81 -4.49 20.49 12.85
C TRP A 81 -5.59 21.54 12.79
N ILE A 82 -6.86 21.12 12.85
CA ILE A 82 -8.02 22.03 12.94
C ILE A 82 -7.89 22.91 14.19
N TRP A 83 -7.53 22.33 15.33
CA TRP A 83 -7.30 23.07 16.58
C TRP A 83 -6.18 24.12 16.45
N LEU A 84 -5.15 23.85 15.63
CA LEU A 84 -4.09 24.80 15.28
C LEU A 84 -4.48 25.82 14.17
N GLY A 85 -5.73 25.82 13.71
CA GLY A 85 -6.25 26.76 12.73
C GLY A 85 -6.15 26.32 11.26
N TYR A 86 -5.85 25.04 10.99
CA TYR A 86 -5.86 24.52 9.62
C TYR A 86 -7.30 24.29 9.14
N THR A 87 -7.65 24.85 7.98
CA THR A 87 -9.03 24.89 7.46
C THR A 87 -9.26 24.08 6.17
N ARG A 88 -8.23 23.47 5.61
CA ARG A 88 -8.32 22.68 4.38
C ARG A 88 -8.60 21.21 4.71
N THR A 89 -8.85 20.40 3.68
CA THR A 89 -9.07 18.95 3.80
C THR A 89 -7.92 18.20 4.50
N ALA A 90 -8.21 17.00 4.97
CA ALA A 90 -7.26 16.14 5.67
C ALA A 90 -6.06 15.67 4.82
N GLU A 91 -6.05 15.90 3.50
CA GLU A 91 -5.06 15.41 2.52
C GLU A 91 -3.62 15.56 3.03
N LEU A 92 -3.18 16.80 3.28
CA LEU A 92 -1.82 17.07 3.73
C LEU A 92 -1.51 16.42 5.08
N SER A 93 -2.45 16.44 6.03
CA SER A 93 -2.25 15.83 7.34
C SER A 93 -2.05 14.32 7.23
N MET A 94 -2.82 13.66 6.36
CA MET A 94 -2.72 12.22 6.13
C MET A 94 -1.41 11.86 5.44
N GLN A 95 -1.03 12.59 4.41
CA GLN A 95 0.24 12.42 3.70
C GLN A 95 1.45 12.58 4.64
N LEU A 96 1.43 13.56 5.55
CA LEU A 96 2.54 13.75 6.48
C LEU A 96 2.64 12.61 7.50
N VAL A 97 1.52 12.05 7.94
CA VAL A 97 1.51 10.87 8.82
C VAL A 97 2.08 9.65 8.11
N THR A 98 1.75 9.44 6.84
CA THR A 98 2.32 8.33 6.05
C THR A 98 3.79 8.53 5.77
N VAL A 99 4.25 9.75 5.45
CA VAL A 99 5.68 10.09 5.33
C VAL A 99 6.43 9.81 6.63
N VAL A 100 5.93 10.30 7.77
CA VAL A 100 6.56 10.05 9.08
C VAL A 100 6.64 8.56 9.37
N THR A 101 5.55 7.82 9.11
CA THR A 101 5.53 6.38 9.34
C THR A 101 6.52 5.65 8.43
N ALA A 102 6.63 6.05 7.16
CA ALA A 102 7.61 5.51 6.22
C ALA A 102 9.05 5.72 6.72
N ILE A 103 9.38 6.89 7.23
CA ILE A 103 10.71 7.19 7.79
C ILE A 103 11.01 6.32 9.01
N ILE A 104 10.02 6.11 9.89
CA ILE A 104 10.17 5.20 11.04
C ILE A 104 10.38 3.76 10.54
N CYS A 105 9.64 3.31 9.52
CA CYS A 105 9.86 2.01 8.89
C CYS A 105 11.28 1.87 8.34
N LEU A 106 11.80 2.86 7.61
CA LEU A 106 13.18 2.87 7.09
C LEU A 106 14.23 2.81 8.20
N PHE A 107 14.01 3.56 9.30
CA PHE A 107 14.85 3.50 10.49
C PHE A 107 14.82 2.11 11.15
N LEU A 108 13.65 1.49 11.25
CA LEU A 108 13.49 0.13 11.81
C LEU A 108 14.16 -0.93 10.93
N ILE A 109 14.05 -0.81 9.60
CA ILE A 109 14.72 -1.70 8.65
C ILE A 109 16.24 -1.61 8.82
N TYR A 110 16.79 -0.40 8.88
CA TYR A 110 18.21 -0.19 9.16
C TYR A 110 18.59 -0.78 10.54
N SER A 111 17.80 -0.50 11.57
CA SER A 111 18.03 -0.98 12.93
C SER A 111 18.00 -2.51 13.03
N LEU A 112 17.07 -3.17 12.34
CA LEU A 112 16.99 -4.62 12.20
C LEU A 112 18.24 -5.18 11.51
N ALA A 113 18.64 -4.58 10.38
CA ALA A 113 19.85 -4.95 9.66
C ALA A 113 21.09 -4.83 10.55
N LYS A 114 21.22 -3.76 11.34
CA LYS A 114 22.31 -3.60 12.31
C LYS A 114 22.22 -4.61 13.44
N LYS A 115 21.03 -4.89 13.95
CA LYS A 115 20.79 -5.82 15.07
C LYS A 115 21.20 -7.26 14.72
N ILE A 116 21.02 -7.68 13.47
CA ILE A 116 21.45 -9.00 12.97
C ILE A 116 22.88 -8.99 12.40
N SER A 117 23.64 -7.94 12.71
CA SER A 117 25.04 -7.75 12.32
C SER A 117 25.25 -7.77 10.81
N LEU A 118 24.36 -7.13 10.03
CA LEU A 118 24.66 -6.87 8.62
C LEU A 118 25.75 -5.79 8.52
N HIS A 119 26.56 -5.91 7.47
CA HIS A 119 27.57 -4.92 7.12
C HIS A 119 26.90 -3.57 6.81
N ASN A 120 27.58 -2.45 7.13
CA ASN A 120 27.02 -1.10 6.99
C ASN A 120 26.52 -0.82 5.58
N ARG A 121 27.31 -1.22 4.57
CA ARG A 121 26.93 -1.03 3.16
C ARG A 121 25.68 -1.81 2.80
N THR A 122 25.54 -3.04 3.30
CA THR A 122 24.34 -3.87 3.06
C THR A 122 23.12 -3.30 3.77
N ALA A 123 23.27 -2.78 4.98
CA ALA A 123 22.20 -2.12 5.71
C ALA A 123 21.73 -0.83 5.00
N LEU A 124 22.66 0.03 4.58
CA LEU A 124 22.35 1.24 3.81
C LEU A 124 21.76 0.90 2.44
N PHE A 125 22.31 -0.10 1.75
CA PHE A 125 21.77 -0.59 0.48
C PHE A 125 20.34 -1.09 0.63
N LEU A 126 20.04 -1.87 1.68
CA LEU A 126 18.68 -2.32 1.97
C LEU A 126 17.73 -1.13 2.21
N THR A 127 18.12 -0.17 3.05
CA THR A 127 17.32 1.03 3.30
C THR A 127 17.09 1.82 2.02
N GLY A 128 18.13 2.01 1.21
CA GLY A 128 18.04 2.66 -0.10
C GLY A 128 17.10 1.92 -1.04
N LEU A 129 17.20 0.59 -1.11
CA LEU A 129 16.39 -0.24 -2.00
C LEU A 129 14.89 -0.11 -1.68
N VAL A 130 14.55 -0.12 -0.38
CA VAL A 130 13.17 0.11 0.09
C VAL A 130 12.72 1.53 -0.24
N THR A 131 13.56 2.53 0.05
CA THR A 131 13.26 3.95 -0.23
C THR A 131 12.97 4.20 -1.70
N THR A 132 13.75 3.58 -2.60
CA THR A 132 13.62 3.78 -4.05
C THR A 132 12.61 2.86 -4.71
N SER A 133 11.99 1.93 -3.98
CA SER A 133 10.97 1.00 -4.52
C SER A 133 9.70 1.78 -4.84
N TYR A 134 9.14 1.58 -6.03
CA TYR A 134 7.96 2.33 -6.48
C TYR A 134 6.78 2.27 -5.50
N GLY A 135 6.32 1.06 -5.15
CA GLY A 135 5.16 0.88 -4.29
C GLY A 135 5.38 1.43 -2.87
N PHE A 136 6.60 1.30 -2.33
CA PHE A 136 6.89 1.90 -1.03
C PHE A 136 6.91 3.43 -1.11
N TRP A 137 7.51 4.03 -2.15
CA TRP A 137 7.59 5.48 -2.30
C TRP A 137 6.21 6.10 -2.50
N ILE A 138 5.45 5.69 -3.53
CA ILE A 138 4.15 6.31 -3.88
C ILE A 138 3.19 6.28 -2.70
N TYR A 139 3.08 5.14 -2.01
CA TYR A 139 2.19 4.99 -0.87
C TYR A 139 2.74 5.61 0.43
N SER A 140 4.02 6.01 0.47
CA SER A 140 4.57 6.83 1.56
C SER A 140 4.23 8.30 1.43
N VAL A 141 3.86 8.76 0.23
CA VAL A 141 3.57 10.18 -0.08
C VAL A 141 2.09 10.42 -0.35
N GLN A 142 1.25 9.42 -0.09
CA GLN A 142 -0.20 9.42 -0.24
C GLN A 142 -0.87 9.07 1.09
N GLY A 143 -2.11 9.52 1.30
CA GLY A 143 -2.91 9.21 2.48
C GLY A 143 -3.50 7.80 2.43
N GLU A 144 -2.65 6.78 2.35
CA GLU A 144 -3.03 5.39 2.11
C GLU A 144 -2.78 4.45 3.30
N THR A 145 -3.47 3.31 3.28
CA THR A 145 -3.54 2.36 4.41
C THR A 145 -2.32 1.44 4.51
N TYR A 146 -1.50 1.31 3.48
CA TYR A 146 -0.50 0.23 3.36
C TYR A 146 0.80 0.43 4.14
N ILE A 147 1.26 1.67 4.31
CA ILE A 147 2.50 2.00 5.01
C ILE A 147 2.35 2.00 6.54
N PRO A 148 1.28 2.57 7.14
CA PRO A 148 1.13 2.58 8.58
C PRO A 148 1.18 1.21 9.30
N PRO A 149 0.54 0.13 8.82
CA PRO A 149 0.59 -1.15 9.51
C PRO A 149 1.97 -1.84 9.39
N LEU A 150 2.75 -1.52 8.35
CA LEU A 150 4.12 -2.04 8.18
C LEU A 150 5.03 -1.66 9.36
N LEU A 151 4.78 -0.52 10.03
CA LEU A 151 5.45 -0.15 11.27
C LEU A 151 5.36 -1.28 12.31
N PHE A 152 4.16 -1.78 12.53
CA PHE A 152 3.89 -2.82 13.54
C PHE A 152 4.37 -4.21 13.09
N VAL A 153 4.40 -4.48 11.78
CA VAL A 153 5.05 -5.67 11.20
C VAL A 153 6.56 -5.65 11.52
N LEU A 154 7.24 -4.53 11.28
CA LEU A 154 8.68 -4.38 11.55
C LEU A 154 8.99 -4.40 13.05
N LEU A 155 8.16 -3.76 13.88
CA LEU A 155 8.28 -3.85 15.34
C LEU A 155 8.11 -5.28 15.85
N SER A 156 7.25 -6.09 15.22
CA SER A 156 7.10 -7.51 15.52
C SER A 156 8.38 -8.29 15.21
N GLY A 157 8.96 -8.10 14.02
CA GLY A 157 10.27 -8.68 13.68
C GLY A 157 11.38 -8.25 14.64
N TYR A 158 11.42 -6.97 15.02
CA TYR A 158 12.40 -6.43 15.96
C TYR A 158 12.23 -7.03 17.37
N GLN A 159 11.00 -7.16 17.84
CA GLN A 159 10.69 -7.76 19.14
C GLN A 159 11.02 -9.26 19.17
N LEU A 160 10.77 -10.00 18.09
CA LEU A 160 11.15 -11.42 17.95
C LEU A 160 12.67 -11.60 18.03
N VAL A 161 13.44 -10.75 17.35
CA VAL A 161 14.91 -10.76 17.43
C VAL A 161 15.41 -10.47 18.85
N ASN A 162 14.71 -9.59 19.58
CA ASN A 162 15.03 -9.25 20.98
C ASN A 162 14.60 -10.30 22.01
N LEU A 163 13.86 -11.33 21.63
CA LEU A 163 13.60 -12.45 22.54
C LEU A 163 14.89 -13.23 22.88
N TYR A 164 15.94 -13.06 22.08
CA TYR A 164 17.24 -13.66 22.35
C TYR A 164 18.14 -12.76 23.21
N ASN A 165 18.67 -13.33 24.31
CA ASN A 165 19.71 -12.70 25.10
C ASN A 165 21.07 -13.39 24.84
N PRO A 166 22.03 -12.72 24.16
CA PRO A 166 23.33 -13.30 23.84
C PRO A 166 24.24 -13.50 25.07
N HIS A 167 24.03 -12.76 26.15
CA HIS A 167 24.93 -12.79 27.31
C HIS A 167 24.72 -13.99 28.23
N ALA A 168 23.54 -14.58 28.22
CA ALA A 168 23.25 -15.69 29.12
C ALA A 168 23.75 -17.04 28.58
N GLN A 169 24.08 -17.14 27.29
CA GLN A 169 24.31 -18.41 26.54
C GLN A 169 23.24 -19.50 26.75
N ASN A 170 22.21 -19.19 27.52
CA ASN A 170 21.03 -19.97 27.85
C ASN A 170 19.83 -19.17 27.35
N PHE A 171 18.78 -19.87 26.93
CA PHE A 171 17.51 -19.24 26.59
C PHE A 171 16.90 -18.66 27.86
N VAL A 172 17.14 -17.36 28.12
CA VAL A 172 16.50 -16.66 29.23
C VAL A 172 15.02 -16.57 28.90
N MET A 173 14.20 -17.18 29.75
CA MET A 173 12.74 -17.16 29.67
C MET A 173 12.25 -15.79 29.19
N PRO A 174 11.66 -15.68 27.98
CA PRO A 174 11.03 -14.45 27.58
C PRO A 174 9.93 -14.18 28.59
N LYS A 175 10.02 -13.02 29.24
CA LYS A 175 8.97 -12.48 30.09
C LYS A 175 7.67 -12.46 29.27
N LEU A 176 6.53 -12.56 29.93
CA LEU A 176 5.22 -12.49 29.25
C LEU A 176 5.04 -11.19 28.47
N PHE A 177 5.63 -10.10 28.97
CA PHE A 177 5.45 -8.77 28.40
C PHE A 177 5.92 -8.60 26.94
N PRO A 178 7.12 -9.06 26.52
CA PRO A 178 7.49 -9.18 25.11
C PRO A 178 6.46 -9.89 24.21
N ILE A 179 5.78 -10.91 24.73
CA ILE A 179 4.79 -11.68 23.98
C ILE A 179 3.46 -10.92 23.88
N ILE A 180 3.05 -10.25 24.95
CA ILE A 180 1.91 -9.33 24.95
C ILE A 180 2.15 -8.22 23.92
N ARG A 181 3.36 -7.63 23.85
CA ARG A 181 3.71 -6.64 22.83
C ARG A 181 3.56 -7.17 21.41
N LEU A 182 3.99 -8.40 21.14
CA LEU A 182 3.77 -9.03 19.83
C LEU A 182 2.27 -9.13 19.50
N GLY A 183 1.43 -9.48 20.47
CA GLY A 183 -0.02 -9.52 20.30
C GLY A 183 -0.61 -8.14 20.01
N ILE A 184 -0.15 -7.11 20.72
CA ILE A 184 -0.55 -5.71 20.47
C ILE A 184 -0.13 -5.26 19.07
N TYR A 185 1.12 -5.52 18.66
CA TYR A 185 1.59 -5.12 17.33
C TYR A 185 0.82 -5.84 16.21
N ALA A 186 0.55 -7.13 16.37
CA ALA A 186 -0.28 -7.86 15.41
C ALA A 186 -1.70 -7.28 15.34
N ALA A 187 -2.32 -7.01 16.49
CA ALA A 187 -3.65 -6.41 16.54
C ALA A 187 -3.69 -5.02 15.90
N LEU A 188 -2.73 -4.13 16.21
CA LEU A 188 -2.67 -2.79 15.62
C LEU A 188 -2.44 -2.84 14.12
N ALA A 189 -1.57 -3.74 13.62
CA ALA A 189 -1.40 -3.94 12.19
C ALA A 189 -2.73 -4.36 11.53
N THR A 190 -3.44 -5.35 12.10
CA THR A 190 -4.73 -5.84 11.60
C THR A 190 -5.82 -4.78 11.64
N LEU A 191 -5.90 -4.00 12.72
CA LEU A 191 -6.93 -2.98 12.90
C LEU A 191 -6.71 -1.77 11.99
N ILE A 192 -5.47 -1.47 11.62
CA ILE A 192 -5.17 -0.45 10.61
C ILE A 192 -5.46 -0.98 9.22
N HIS A 193 -5.10 -2.23 8.92
CA HIS A 193 -5.47 -2.87 7.66
C HIS A 193 -5.63 -4.38 7.83
N GLN A 194 -6.80 -4.89 7.46
CA GLN A 194 -7.24 -6.27 7.65
C GLN A 194 -6.30 -7.32 7.05
N GLN A 195 -5.54 -7.01 5.99
CA GLN A 195 -4.57 -7.94 5.41
C GLN A 195 -3.56 -8.45 6.45
N HIS A 196 -3.29 -7.65 7.49
CA HIS A 196 -2.33 -8.02 8.52
C HIS A 196 -2.85 -9.00 9.57
N VAL A 197 -4.09 -9.50 9.42
CA VAL A 197 -4.53 -10.69 10.17
C VAL A 197 -3.58 -11.87 9.94
N PHE A 198 -2.97 -11.95 8.75
CA PHE A 198 -1.97 -12.96 8.39
C PHE A 198 -0.65 -12.83 9.17
N LEU A 199 -0.41 -11.71 9.86
CA LEU A 199 0.76 -11.60 10.77
C LEU A 199 0.62 -12.56 11.97
N ILE A 200 -0.60 -12.90 12.38
CA ILE A 200 -0.86 -13.81 13.51
C ILE A 200 -0.21 -15.18 13.30
N PRO A 201 -0.54 -15.94 12.23
CA PRO A 201 0.11 -17.23 11.98
C PRO A 201 1.62 -17.09 11.71
N VAL A 202 2.09 -16.00 11.09
CA VAL A 202 3.53 -15.75 10.88
C VAL A 202 4.30 -15.70 12.21
N ILE A 203 3.80 -14.94 13.19
CA ILE A 203 4.43 -14.83 14.52
C ILE A 203 4.34 -16.17 15.26
N ALA A 204 3.18 -16.84 15.24
CA ALA A 204 3.00 -18.13 15.90
C ALA A 204 3.96 -19.20 15.38
N LEU A 205 4.11 -19.31 14.05
CA LEU A 205 5.04 -20.26 13.42
C LEU A 205 6.51 -19.88 13.68
N THR A 206 6.82 -18.59 13.74
CA THR A 206 8.18 -18.14 14.11
C THR A 206 8.51 -18.51 15.56
N LEU A 207 7.57 -18.32 16.49
CA LEU A 207 7.72 -18.74 17.89
C LEU A 207 7.85 -20.27 18.01
N PHE A 208 7.08 -21.03 17.23
CA PHE A 208 7.20 -22.49 17.14
C PHE A 208 8.60 -22.91 16.68
N GLU A 209 9.14 -22.29 15.63
CA GLU A 209 10.48 -22.60 15.11
C GLU A 209 11.60 -22.21 16.09
N ILE A 210 11.45 -21.08 16.78
CA ILE A 210 12.34 -20.72 17.89
C ILE A 210 12.30 -21.81 18.96
N TRP A 211 11.10 -22.19 19.43
CA TRP A 211 10.94 -23.25 20.43
C TRP A 211 11.53 -24.58 19.96
N ARG A 212 11.27 -25.00 18.71
CA ARG A 212 11.80 -26.25 18.14
C ARG A 212 13.32 -26.32 18.24
N LYS A 213 14.01 -25.19 18.07
CA LYS A 213 15.46 -25.10 18.24
C LYS A 213 15.92 -25.23 19.70
N PHE A 214 15.10 -24.80 20.65
CA PHE A 214 15.41 -24.78 22.09
C PHE A 214 14.66 -25.81 22.93
N HIS A 215 13.86 -26.69 22.33
CA HIS A 215 12.92 -27.59 23.03
C HIS A 215 13.58 -28.47 24.09
N ARG A 216 14.87 -28.81 23.93
CA ARG A 216 15.64 -29.56 24.92
C ARG A 216 15.73 -28.87 26.29
N HIS A 217 15.53 -27.55 26.34
CA HIS A 217 15.57 -26.74 27.55
C HIS A 217 14.18 -26.21 27.96
N THR A 218 13.16 -26.39 27.13
CA THR A 218 11.81 -25.84 27.35
C THR A 218 10.74 -26.84 26.91
N GLY A 219 9.93 -27.32 27.85
CA GLY A 219 8.82 -28.24 27.56
C GLY A 219 7.72 -27.63 26.68
N ILE A 220 6.83 -28.46 26.14
CA ILE A 220 5.73 -28.02 25.24
C ILE A 220 4.75 -27.05 25.92
N ALA A 221 4.52 -27.18 27.24
CA ALA A 221 3.70 -26.27 28.02
C ALA A 221 4.17 -24.81 27.93
N PHE A 222 5.48 -24.59 27.75
CA PHE A 222 6.05 -23.27 27.53
C PHE A 222 5.59 -22.67 26.20
N LEU A 223 5.69 -23.44 25.11
CA LEU A 223 5.23 -23.01 23.79
C LEU A 223 3.74 -22.67 23.83
N VAL A 224 2.92 -23.57 24.40
CA VAL A 224 1.47 -23.39 24.53
C VAL A 224 1.17 -22.09 25.28
N SER A 225 1.77 -21.87 26.45
CA SER A 225 1.57 -20.63 27.22
C SER A 225 1.90 -19.38 26.40
N ARG A 226 3.01 -19.37 25.66
CA ARG A 226 3.46 -18.19 24.90
C ARG A 226 2.58 -17.93 23.68
N ILE A 227 2.18 -18.98 22.95
CA ILE A 227 1.22 -18.86 21.85
C ILE A 227 -0.15 -18.42 22.39
N SER A 228 -0.64 -18.98 23.50
CA SER A 228 -1.92 -18.61 24.10
C SER A 228 -1.94 -17.14 24.55
N VAL A 229 -0.85 -16.63 25.15
CA VAL A 229 -0.77 -15.22 25.56
C VAL A 229 -0.73 -14.29 24.34
N PHE A 230 0.04 -14.66 23.31
CA PHE A 230 0.09 -13.92 22.06
C PHE A 230 -1.28 -13.87 21.36
N LEU A 231 -1.88 -15.04 21.13
CA LEU A 231 -3.19 -15.17 20.48
C LEU A 231 -4.29 -14.51 21.29
N GLY A 232 -4.34 -14.76 22.60
CA GLY A 232 -5.29 -14.13 23.50
C GLY A 232 -5.22 -12.62 23.43
N THR A 233 -4.01 -12.04 23.48
CA THR A 233 -3.84 -10.58 23.34
C THR A 233 -4.32 -10.07 21.98
N ALA A 234 -3.87 -10.69 20.88
CA ALA A 234 -4.22 -10.24 19.53
C ALA A 234 -5.73 -10.35 19.26
N ILE A 235 -6.32 -11.53 19.54
CA ILE A 235 -7.74 -11.82 19.33
C ILE A 235 -8.61 -10.95 20.22
N SER A 236 -8.25 -10.76 21.50
CA SER A 236 -9.03 -9.89 22.38
C SER A 236 -9.04 -8.45 21.88
N ILE A 237 -7.91 -7.88 21.49
CA ILE A 237 -7.87 -6.48 21.01
C ILE A 237 -8.65 -6.34 19.69
N VAL A 238 -8.39 -7.21 18.70
CA VAL A 238 -9.09 -7.14 17.40
C VAL A 238 -10.58 -7.39 17.60
N GLY A 239 -10.94 -8.51 18.23
CA GLY A 239 -12.33 -8.92 18.42
C GLY A 239 -13.15 -7.91 19.23
N THR A 240 -12.62 -7.39 20.33
CA THR A 240 -13.33 -6.37 21.12
C THR A 240 -13.50 -5.06 20.35
N THR A 241 -12.52 -4.64 19.55
CA THR A 241 -12.64 -3.41 18.75
C THR A 241 -13.70 -3.55 17.66
N TYR A 242 -13.69 -4.67 16.90
CA TYR A 242 -14.72 -4.93 15.88
C TYR A 242 -16.11 -5.04 16.50
N LEU A 243 -16.27 -5.78 17.60
CA LEU A 243 -17.56 -5.92 18.27
C LEU A 243 -18.05 -4.58 18.84
N TYR A 244 -17.17 -3.81 19.47
CA TYR A 244 -17.50 -2.48 19.97
C TYR A 244 -18.01 -1.60 18.84
N VAL A 245 -17.22 -1.41 17.78
CA VAL A 245 -17.62 -0.55 16.65
C VAL A 245 -18.90 -1.06 15.99
N SER A 246 -19.03 -2.36 15.77
CA SER A 246 -20.20 -2.94 15.14
C SER A 246 -21.48 -2.69 15.95
N TYR A 247 -21.44 -2.89 17.27
CA TYR A 247 -22.59 -2.69 18.13
C TYR A 247 -22.89 -1.22 18.41
N THR A 248 -21.88 -0.38 18.61
CA THR A 248 -22.11 1.02 19.04
C THR A 248 -22.24 2.00 17.89
N ILE A 249 -21.55 1.77 16.77
CA ILE A 249 -21.55 2.68 15.62
C ILE A 249 -22.53 2.19 14.55
N PHE A 250 -22.49 0.90 14.22
CA PHE A 250 -23.33 0.31 13.17
C PHE A 250 -24.62 -0.32 13.69
N ASN A 251 -24.88 -0.28 15.01
CA ASN A 251 -26.09 -0.79 15.65
C ASN A 251 -26.45 -2.23 15.23
N THR A 252 -25.45 -3.10 15.01
CA THR A 252 -25.74 -4.51 14.74
C THR A 252 -26.39 -5.15 15.98
N THR A 253 -27.31 -6.06 15.76
CA THR A 253 -28.14 -6.61 16.85
C THR A 253 -27.56 -7.89 17.43
N ASN A 254 -26.67 -8.56 16.70
CA ASN A 254 -26.14 -9.87 17.07
C ASN A 254 -24.76 -10.14 16.45
N LEU A 255 -24.10 -11.19 16.94
CA LEU A 255 -22.76 -11.58 16.52
C LEU A 255 -22.68 -11.96 15.03
N SER A 256 -23.76 -12.52 14.45
CA SER A 256 -23.77 -12.92 13.04
C SER A 256 -23.69 -11.70 12.12
N GLU A 257 -24.48 -10.66 12.42
CA GLU A 257 -24.44 -9.37 11.72
C GLU A 257 -23.08 -8.69 11.89
N ALA A 258 -22.51 -8.70 13.09
CA ALA A 258 -21.19 -8.14 13.35
C ALA A 258 -20.09 -8.86 12.54
N ILE A 259 -20.14 -10.19 12.47
CA ILE A 259 -19.22 -10.99 11.64
C ILE A 259 -19.44 -10.69 10.15
N LEU A 260 -20.69 -10.57 9.71
CA LEU A 260 -21.02 -10.28 8.31
C LEU A 260 -20.50 -8.90 7.88
N TRP A 261 -20.62 -7.90 8.75
CA TRP A 261 -20.04 -6.58 8.55
C TRP A 261 -18.51 -6.62 8.57
N ALA A 262 -17.91 -7.32 9.53
CA ALA A 262 -16.45 -7.44 9.67
C ALA A 262 -15.77 -8.15 8.48
N LYS A 263 -16.51 -8.94 7.68
CA LYS A 263 -16.01 -9.49 6.43
C LYS A 263 -15.67 -8.41 5.40
N GLY A 264 -16.28 -7.22 5.48
CA GLY A 264 -16.06 -6.13 4.56
C GLY A 264 -16.15 -6.58 3.11
N SER A 265 -15.14 -6.27 2.30
CA SER A 265 -15.12 -6.63 0.88
C SER A 265 -15.00 -8.14 0.63
N ALA A 266 -14.55 -8.92 1.62
CA ALA A 266 -14.50 -10.38 1.52
C ALA A 266 -15.89 -11.05 1.61
N ARG A 267 -16.96 -10.27 1.86
CA ARG A 267 -18.34 -10.80 1.91
C ARG A 267 -18.77 -11.46 0.61
N GLY A 268 -18.28 -10.99 -0.54
CA GLY A 268 -18.56 -11.54 -1.87
C GLY A 268 -17.74 -12.80 -2.23
N GLY A 269 -16.80 -13.23 -1.38
CA GLY A 269 -15.84 -14.29 -1.70
C GLY A 269 -14.51 -13.73 -2.20
N LEU A 270 -13.81 -14.52 -3.02
CA LEU A 270 -12.57 -14.08 -3.68
C LEU A 270 -12.91 -13.03 -4.75
N PHE A 271 -12.13 -11.94 -4.79
CA PHE A 271 -12.25 -10.93 -5.86
C PHE A 271 -11.95 -11.53 -7.24
N THR A 272 -10.93 -12.39 -7.31
CA THR A 272 -10.56 -13.08 -8.54
C THR A 272 -10.54 -14.59 -8.32
N PRO A 273 -11.19 -15.39 -9.17
CA PRO A 273 -11.04 -16.83 -9.12
C PRO A 273 -9.58 -17.23 -9.32
N PHE A 274 -9.10 -18.20 -8.54
CA PHE A 274 -7.76 -18.74 -8.72
C PHE A 274 -7.58 -19.31 -10.13
N SER A 275 -6.44 -19.00 -10.75
CA SER A 275 -6.04 -19.49 -12.07
C SER A 275 -4.62 -20.06 -12.01
N TRP A 276 -4.30 -20.99 -12.89
CA TRP A 276 -2.91 -21.45 -13.09
C TRP A 276 -1.95 -20.31 -13.51
N THR A 277 -2.50 -19.19 -14.00
CA THR A 277 -1.75 -17.98 -14.30
C THR A 277 -1.53 -17.07 -13.08
N SER A 278 -2.19 -17.30 -11.95
CA SER A 278 -2.07 -16.47 -10.74
C SER A 278 -0.63 -16.32 -10.23
N PRO A 279 0.22 -17.37 -10.21
CA PRO A 279 1.64 -17.19 -9.84
C PRO A 279 2.42 -16.28 -10.78
N LEU A 280 2.09 -16.26 -12.08
CA LEU A 280 2.72 -15.35 -13.04
C LEU A 280 2.23 -13.91 -12.82
N LYS A 281 0.92 -13.74 -12.58
CA LYS A 281 0.34 -12.44 -12.21
C LYS A 281 0.95 -11.88 -10.92
N ALA A 282 1.25 -12.76 -9.95
CA ALA A 282 1.93 -12.39 -8.71
C ALA A 282 3.34 -11.83 -8.95
N VAL A 283 4.07 -12.38 -9.93
CA VAL A 283 5.36 -11.81 -10.34
C VAL A 283 5.16 -10.40 -10.91
N VAL A 284 4.09 -10.17 -11.69
CA VAL A 284 3.75 -8.84 -12.20
C VAL A 284 3.43 -7.87 -11.05
N GLY A 285 2.53 -8.25 -10.13
CA GLY A 285 2.19 -7.42 -8.97
C GLY A 285 3.41 -7.06 -8.11
N MET A 286 4.28 -8.04 -7.85
CA MET A 286 5.55 -7.81 -7.15
C MET A 286 6.47 -6.88 -7.93
N ILE A 287 6.65 -7.08 -9.25
CA ILE A 287 7.47 -6.20 -10.11
C ILE A 287 6.95 -4.76 -10.07
N LYS A 288 5.62 -4.56 -10.09
CA LYS A 288 5.01 -3.22 -9.98
C LYS A 288 5.40 -2.52 -8.67
N THR A 289 5.58 -3.22 -7.56
CA THR A 289 6.06 -2.58 -6.32
C THR A 289 7.53 -2.14 -6.39
N VAL A 290 8.34 -2.77 -7.23
CA VAL A 290 9.75 -2.47 -7.40
C VAL A 290 9.94 -1.32 -8.39
N TRP A 291 9.28 -1.40 -9.54
CA TRP A 291 9.35 -0.42 -10.62
C TRP A 291 7.96 0.09 -10.99
N GLY A 292 7.83 1.41 -11.11
CA GLY A 292 6.62 2.00 -11.68
C GLY A 292 6.53 1.63 -13.15
N THR A 293 5.55 0.82 -13.53
CA THR A 293 5.40 0.31 -14.91
C THR A 293 4.51 1.18 -15.78
N ASN A 294 3.85 2.19 -15.21
CA ASN A 294 2.82 2.96 -15.92
C ASN A 294 3.40 3.75 -17.11
N PHE A 295 4.68 4.14 -17.08
CA PHE A 295 5.35 4.74 -18.23
C PHE A 295 5.35 3.84 -19.49
N LEU A 296 5.21 2.52 -19.35
CA LEU A 296 5.18 1.59 -20.48
C LEU A 296 3.99 1.87 -21.41
N PHE A 297 2.90 2.43 -20.90
CA PHE A 297 1.73 2.79 -21.70
C PHE A 297 2.00 3.95 -22.69
N GLY A 298 3.11 4.68 -22.52
CA GLY A 298 3.58 5.68 -23.49
C GLY A 298 4.11 5.04 -24.78
N TYR A 299 4.34 3.72 -24.79
CA TYR A 299 4.63 2.97 -25.99
C TYR A 299 3.34 2.39 -26.60
N GLN A 300 2.99 2.83 -27.82
CA GLN A 300 1.77 2.40 -28.50
C GLN A 300 1.63 0.88 -28.63
N TRP A 301 2.75 0.16 -28.85
CA TRP A 301 2.73 -1.30 -28.94
C TRP A 301 2.33 -1.95 -27.61
N PHE A 302 2.76 -1.38 -26.47
CA PHE A 302 2.47 -1.89 -25.15
C PHE A 302 1.03 -1.57 -24.74
N SER A 303 0.55 -0.36 -25.01
CA SER A 303 -0.86 0.00 -24.76
C SER A 303 -1.80 -0.95 -25.52
N LYS A 304 -1.57 -1.19 -26.82
CA LYS A 304 -2.33 -2.17 -27.61
C LYS A 304 -2.25 -3.59 -27.03
N PHE A 305 -1.07 -4.01 -26.60
CA PHE A 305 -0.88 -5.31 -25.95
C PHE A 305 -1.67 -5.40 -24.63
N ALA A 306 -1.58 -4.40 -23.75
CA ALA A 306 -2.31 -4.34 -22.49
C ALA A 306 -3.83 -4.35 -22.70
N GLN A 307 -4.34 -3.57 -23.66
CA GLN A 307 -5.77 -3.57 -24.02
C GLN A 307 -6.23 -4.96 -24.48
N SER A 308 -5.40 -5.69 -25.24
CA SER A 308 -5.75 -7.04 -25.69
C SER A 308 -5.72 -8.09 -24.57
N MET A 309 -4.81 -7.93 -23.60
CA MET A 309 -4.66 -8.85 -22.46
C MET A 309 -5.69 -8.59 -21.35
N PHE A 310 -6.13 -7.34 -21.21
CA PHE A 310 -7.05 -6.89 -20.16
C PHE A 310 -8.20 -6.06 -20.76
N PRO A 311 -9.04 -6.65 -21.63
CA PRO A 311 -10.08 -5.90 -22.35
C PRO A 311 -11.13 -5.27 -21.44
N ASN A 312 -11.27 -5.76 -20.20
CA ASN A 312 -12.24 -5.29 -19.21
C ASN A 312 -11.61 -4.38 -18.14
N LYS A 313 -10.32 -4.03 -18.26
CA LYS A 313 -9.68 -3.07 -17.36
C LYS A 313 -9.63 -1.72 -18.03
N LEU A 314 -10.03 -0.69 -17.28
CA LEU A 314 -9.87 0.69 -17.71
C LEU A 314 -8.38 1.04 -17.64
N ILE A 315 -7.75 1.26 -18.80
CA ILE A 315 -6.31 1.58 -18.86
C ILE A 315 -6.02 3.03 -19.27
N VAL A 316 -7.07 3.85 -19.33
CA VAL A 316 -7.00 5.23 -19.82
C VAL A 316 -6.16 6.10 -18.89
N GLU A 317 -6.15 5.74 -17.61
CA GLU A 317 -5.44 6.40 -16.53
C GLU A 317 -3.92 6.28 -16.71
N GLU A 318 -3.43 5.05 -16.89
CA GLU A 318 -2.02 4.78 -17.10
C GLU A 318 -1.55 5.35 -18.44
N GLN A 319 -2.39 5.25 -19.48
CA GLN A 319 -2.08 5.86 -20.77
C GLN A 319 -1.98 7.39 -20.67
N TYR A 320 -2.92 8.04 -19.99
CA TYR A 320 -2.90 9.49 -19.81
C TYR A 320 -1.67 9.96 -19.04
N LEU A 321 -1.33 9.26 -17.96
CA LEU A 321 -0.11 9.53 -17.20
C LEU A 321 1.14 9.36 -18.08
N ALA A 322 1.21 8.29 -18.86
CA ALA A 322 2.38 8.01 -19.70
C ALA A 322 2.52 9.00 -20.87
N ASP A 323 1.41 9.44 -21.47
CA ASP A 323 1.38 10.46 -22.54
C ASP A 323 1.91 11.82 -22.05
N SER A 324 1.85 12.09 -20.74
CA SER A 324 2.45 13.30 -20.15
C SER A 324 3.98 13.24 -20.04
N ILE A 325 4.59 12.05 -20.22
CA ILE A 325 6.03 11.84 -20.10
C ILE A 325 6.68 12.06 -21.47
N SER A 326 7.52 13.09 -21.57
CA SER A 326 8.30 13.36 -22.77
C SER A 326 9.18 12.17 -23.22
N ASN A 327 9.37 12.00 -24.54
CA ASN A 327 10.15 10.91 -25.14
C ASN A 327 11.56 10.72 -24.54
N TYR A 328 12.27 11.80 -24.22
CA TYR A 328 13.61 11.69 -23.61
C TYR A 328 13.56 11.12 -22.19
N ARG A 329 12.53 11.44 -21.40
CA ARG A 329 12.30 10.84 -20.08
C ARG A 329 11.94 9.38 -20.20
N LEU A 330 11.04 9.02 -21.14
CA LEU A 330 10.70 7.61 -21.41
C LEU A 330 11.96 6.78 -21.72
N LEU A 331 12.88 7.31 -22.54
CA LEU A 331 14.16 6.64 -22.81
C LEU A 331 15.01 6.45 -21.54
N ILE A 332 15.17 7.50 -20.72
CA ILE A 332 15.94 7.43 -19.47
C ILE A 332 15.33 6.40 -18.51
N ILE A 333 14.01 6.42 -18.36
CA ILE A 333 13.28 5.49 -17.49
C ILE A 333 13.50 4.05 -17.98
N SER A 334 13.28 3.79 -19.27
CA SER A 334 13.47 2.47 -19.87
C SER A 334 14.90 1.94 -19.71
N VAL A 335 15.91 2.75 -20.02
CA VAL A 335 17.32 2.37 -19.85
C VAL A 335 17.64 2.10 -18.38
N SER A 336 17.15 2.94 -17.47
CA SER A 336 17.36 2.78 -16.03
C SER A 336 16.67 1.52 -15.48
N MET A 337 15.46 1.22 -15.93
CA MET A 337 14.73 0.00 -15.57
C MET A 337 15.45 -1.25 -16.08
N VAL A 338 15.96 -1.24 -17.32
CA VAL A 338 16.72 -2.36 -17.89
C VAL A 338 18.02 -2.59 -17.12
N ILE A 339 18.79 -1.52 -16.84
CA ILE A 339 20.06 -1.64 -16.08
C ILE A 339 19.79 -2.17 -14.67
N SER A 340 18.81 -1.60 -13.95
CA SER A 340 18.45 -2.07 -12.61
C SER A 340 17.95 -3.51 -12.62
N GLY A 341 17.13 -3.89 -13.61
CA GLY A 341 16.65 -5.27 -13.81
C GLY A 341 17.80 -6.26 -14.04
N ILE A 342 18.78 -5.93 -14.88
CA ILE A 342 19.96 -6.77 -15.11
C ILE A 342 20.78 -6.94 -13.82
N ILE A 343 21.05 -5.85 -13.09
CA ILE A 343 21.83 -5.93 -11.85
C ILE A 343 21.07 -6.72 -10.79
N ALA A 344 19.76 -6.50 -10.63
CA ALA A 344 18.91 -7.29 -9.75
C ALA A 344 18.96 -8.78 -10.11
N GLY A 345 18.88 -9.12 -11.40
CA GLY A 345 19.02 -10.49 -11.90
C GLY A 345 20.38 -11.12 -11.55
N ILE A 346 21.48 -10.38 -11.68
CA ILE A 346 22.82 -10.83 -11.26
C ILE A 346 22.85 -11.11 -9.76
N LEU A 347 22.30 -10.21 -8.93
CA LEU A 347 22.25 -10.38 -7.48
C LEU A 347 21.39 -11.59 -7.07
N LEU A 348 20.25 -11.80 -7.73
CA LEU A 348 19.37 -12.95 -7.52
C LEU A 348 20.03 -14.27 -7.98
N ALA A 349 20.76 -14.27 -9.09
CA ALA A 349 21.52 -15.44 -9.55
C ALA A 349 22.63 -15.81 -8.54
N ARG A 350 23.35 -14.82 -8.00
CA ARG A 350 24.34 -15.01 -6.93
C ARG A 350 23.68 -15.54 -5.66
N LEU A 351 22.51 -15.02 -5.30
CA LEU A 351 21.71 -15.52 -4.19
C LEU A 351 21.34 -16.99 -4.40
N ALA A 352 20.81 -17.36 -5.56
CA ALA A 352 20.46 -18.74 -5.90
C ALA A 352 21.69 -19.66 -5.78
N GLN A 353 22.82 -19.29 -6.37
CA GLN A 353 24.09 -20.02 -6.25
C GLN A 353 24.50 -20.21 -4.78
N SER A 354 24.32 -19.20 -3.93
CA SER A 354 24.66 -19.28 -2.50
C SER A 354 23.78 -20.23 -1.69
N ILE A 355 22.57 -20.50 -2.16
CA ILE A 355 21.65 -21.45 -1.53
C ILE A 355 22.09 -22.88 -1.89
N PHE A 356 22.54 -23.11 -3.13
CA PHE A 356 23.03 -24.42 -3.58
C PHE A 356 24.43 -24.77 -3.07
N ILE A 357 25.34 -23.79 -2.98
CA ILE A 357 26.71 -24.02 -2.50
C ILE A 357 26.72 -24.08 -0.97
N LYS A 358 26.43 -25.27 -0.41
CA LYS A 358 26.44 -25.53 1.06
C LYS A 358 27.79 -25.32 1.77
N LYS A 359 28.87 -25.07 1.02
CA LYS A 359 30.24 -25.44 1.43
C LYS A 359 30.88 -24.58 2.53
N ASN A 360 30.27 -23.49 3.01
CA ASN A 360 30.86 -22.66 4.09
C ASN A 360 29.87 -22.04 5.10
N ARG A 361 28.59 -22.42 5.09
CA ARG A 361 27.58 -21.87 6.05
C ARG A 361 27.80 -22.27 7.50
N ALA A 362 28.70 -23.24 7.77
CA ALA A 362 28.95 -23.74 9.12
C ALA A 362 29.57 -22.69 10.07
N LYS A 363 30.37 -21.73 9.56
CA LYS A 363 31.01 -20.70 10.40
C LYS A 363 30.12 -19.48 10.70
N ASP A 364 29.11 -19.21 9.89
CA ASP A 364 28.20 -18.05 10.04
C ASP A 364 26.88 -18.44 10.74
N ASN A 365 26.77 -19.70 11.16
CA ASN A 365 25.56 -20.32 11.71
C ASN A 365 25.26 -19.91 13.17
N ASP A 366 26.11 -19.12 13.81
CA ASP A 366 25.98 -18.80 15.24
C ASP A 366 25.21 -17.49 15.52
N ASN A 367 24.92 -16.69 14.49
CA ASN A 367 24.12 -15.48 14.68
C ASN A 367 22.61 -15.82 14.76
N LEU A 368 22.16 -16.17 15.96
CA LEU A 368 20.75 -16.49 16.20
C LEU A 368 19.77 -15.35 15.84
N PRO A 369 20.02 -14.06 16.19
CA PRO A 369 19.21 -12.93 15.72
C PRO A 369 18.91 -12.96 14.22
N ARG A 370 19.94 -13.19 13.40
CA ARG A 370 19.82 -13.29 11.94
C ARG A 370 18.93 -14.46 11.52
N LYS A 371 19.05 -15.61 12.19
CA LYS A 371 18.21 -16.79 11.93
C LYS A 371 16.75 -16.55 12.29
N ILE A 372 16.48 -15.95 13.44
CA ILE A 372 15.11 -15.62 13.88
C ILE A 372 14.45 -14.71 12.86
N LEU A 373 15.13 -13.63 12.47
CA LEU A 373 14.58 -12.71 11.48
C LEU A 373 14.40 -13.37 10.11
N SER A 374 15.33 -14.22 9.69
CA SER A 374 15.18 -14.98 8.44
C SER A 374 13.98 -15.92 8.47
N ILE A 375 13.69 -16.58 9.59
CA ILE A 375 12.53 -17.45 9.76
C ILE A 375 11.25 -16.62 9.70
N PHE A 376 11.21 -15.46 10.39
CA PHE A 376 10.10 -14.52 10.32
C PHE A 376 9.83 -14.08 8.88
N CYS A 377 10.86 -13.65 8.15
CA CYS A 377 10.72 -13.26 6.75
C CYS A 377 10.20 -14.41 5.88
N ILE A 378 10.71 -15.63 6.05
CA ILE A 378 10.25 -16.79 5.26
C ILE A 378 8.78 -17.07 5.49
N TRP A 379 8.33 -17.13 6.75
CA TRP A 379 6.91 -17.35 7.06
C TRP A 379 6.05 -16.18 6.59
N PHE A 380 6.52 -14.94 6.72
CA PHE A 380 5.83 -13.76 6.21
C PHE A 380 5.63 -13.86 4.70
N LEU A 381 6.70 -14.10 3.93
CA LEU A 381 6.65 -14.22 2.48
C LEU A 381 5.79 -15.40 2.03
N ALA A 382 5.85 -16.54 2.72
CA ALA A 382 5.05 -17.71 2.38
C ALA A 382 3.54 -17.48 2.60
N ILE A 383 3.16 -16.92 3.75
CA ILE A 383 1.76 -16.72 4.11
C ILE A 383 1.16 -15.55 3.34
N TYR A 384 1.82 -14.38 3.31
CA TYR A 384 1.33 -13.22 2.55
C TYR A 384 1.36 -13.51 1.06
N GLY A 385 2.49 -14.01 0.52
CA GLY A 385 2.58 -14.36 -0.89
C GLY A 385 1.54 -15.39 -1.31
N GLY A 386 1.32 -16.42 -0.49
CA GLY A 386 0.26 -17.41 -0.73
C GLY A 386 -1.13 -16.80 -0.72
N ALA A 387 -1.46 -15.97 0.28
CA ALA A 387 -2.75 -15.29 0.36
C ALA A 387 -2.99 -14.35 -0.83
N ILE A 388 -1.98 -13.56 -1.23
CA ILE A 388 -2.08 -12.62 -2.35
C ILE A 388 -2.26 -13.36 -3.67
N ILE A 389 -1.51 -14.45 -3.90
CA ILE A 389 -1.67 -15.32 -5.09
C ILE A 389 -3.11 -15.84 -5.22
N LEU A 390 -3.76 -16.13 -4.09
CA LEU A 390 -5.14 -16.64 -4.06
C LEU A 390 -6.19 -15.53 -4.14
N TRP A 391 -5.87 -14.32 -3.68
CA TRP A 391 -6.82 -13.22 -3.53
C TRP A 391 -6.88 -12.32 -4.76
N GLU A 392 -5.77 -11.62 -5.03
CA GLU A 392 -5.63 -10.68 -6.14
C GLU A 392 -4.14 -10.52 -6.51
N PRO A 393 -3.59 -11.45 -7.31
CA PRO A 393 -2.15 -11.57 -7.51
C PRO A 393 -1.49 -10.36 -8.20
N ASP A 394 -2.22 -9.67 -9.07
CA ASP A 394 -1.75 -8.53 -9.87
C ASP A 394 -1.96 -7.16 -9.21
N ASN A 395 -2.72 -7.10 -8.11
CA ASN A 395 -2.92 -5.87 -7.38
C ASN A 395 -1.65 -5.51 -6.60
N ILE A 396 -1.06 -4.36 -6.94
CA ILE A 396 0.18 -3.85 -6.37
C ILE A 396 0.07 -3.64 -4.85
N GLU A 397 -1.11 -3.25 -4.38
CA GLU A 397 -1.37 -2.80 -3.03
C GLU A 397 -0.99 -3.83 -1.97
N PHE A 398 -1.37 -5.09 -2.19
CA PHE A 398 -1.05 -6.16 -1.26
C PHE A 398 0.44 -6.52 -1.23
N TRP A 399 1.18 -6.25 -2.31
CA TRP A 399 2.61 -6.51 -2.38
C TRP A 399 3.45 -5.44 -1.67
N ILE A 400 2.93 -4.24 -1.43
CA ILE A 400 3.67 -3.12 -0.82
C ILE A 400 4.26 -3.51 0.54
N ALA A 401 3.48 -4.18 1.38
CA ALA A 401 3.95 -4.63 2.69
C ALA A 401 4.94 -5.82 2.60
N VAL A 402 4.88 -6.59 1.51
CA VAL A 402 5.73 -7.76 1.26
C VAL A 402 7.13 -7.34 0.82
N THR A 403 7.24 -6.32 -0.02
CA THR A 403 8.49 -5.91 -0.66
C THR A 403 9.62 -5.54 0.32
N PRO A 404 9.40 -4.73 1.38
CA PRO A 404 10.43 -4.45 2.37
C PRO A 404 10.92 -5.70 3.11
N ILE A 405 10.03 -6.65 3.40
CA ILE A 405 10.37 -7.91 4.07
C ILE A 405 11.12 -8.85 3.14
N PHE A 406 10.77 -8.86 1.85
CA PHE A 406 11.50 -9.56 0.80
C PHE A 406 12.93 -9.04 0.65
N TYR A 407 13.11 -7.72 0.60
CA TYR A 407 14.43 -7.10 0.54
C TYR A 407 15.25 -7.38 1.80
N LEU A 408 14.64 -7.34 2.99
CA LEU A 408 15.31 -7.70 4.23
C LEU A 408 15.80 -9.15 4.19
N TRP A 409 14.98 -10.08 3.68
CA TRP A 409 15.39 -11.47 3.49
C TRP A 409 16.55 -11.60 2.49
N ILE A 410 16.48 -10.94 1.32
CA ILE A 410 17.58 -10.91 0.35
C ILE A 410 18.86 -10.38 1.00
N ALA A 411 18.78 -9.27 1.73
CA ALA A 411 19.93 -8.65 2.38
C ALA A 411 20.60 -9.57 3.41
N ILE A 412 19.81 -10.35 4.17
CA ILE A 412 20.32 -11.39 5.07
C ILE A 412 21.16 -12.41 4.32
N GLN A 413 20.68 -12.87 3.15
CA GLN A 413 21.37 -13.89 2.37
C GLN A 413 22.59 -13.32 1.62
N LEU A 414 22.49 -12.11 1.06
CA LEU A 414 23.58 -11.43 0.35
C LEU A 414 24.71 -11.02 1.29
N ASN A 415 24.44 -10.77 2.58
CA ASN A 415 25.46 -10.36 3.54
C ASN A 415 26.59 -11.40 3.70
N ILE A 416 26.32 -12.67 3.43
CA ILE A 416 27.34 -13.74 3.39
C ILE A 416 28.42 -13.45 2.33
N TRP A 417 28.07 -12.67 1.30
CA TRP A 417 28.91 -12.33 0.16
C TRP A 417 29.22 -10.84 0.07
N ALA A 418 28.95 -10.07 1.13
CA ALA A 418 29.08 -8.60 1.09
C ALA A 418 30.46 -8.14 0.61
N ASP A 419 31.53 -8.86 1.00
CA ASP A 419 32.91 -8.54 0.60
C ASP A 419 33.22 -8.85 -0.87
N ASN A 420 32.45 -9.76 -1.50
CA ASN A 420 32.63 -10.18 -2.88
C ASN A 420 31.79 -9.37 -3.88
N ILE A 421 30.80 -8.61 -3.40
CA ILE A 421 29.95 -7.79 -4.24
C ILE A 421 30.57 -6.40 -4.34
N LYS A 422 30.88 -5.97 -5.57
CA LYS A 422 31.45 -4.64 -5.82
C LYS A 422 30.44 -3.57 -5.35
N PRO A 423 30.83 -2.62 -4.48
CA PRO A 423 29.94 -1.55 -4.01
C PRO A 423 29.31 -0.73 -5.15
N ALA A 424 30.00 -0.63 -6.29
CA ALA A 424 29.48 0.00 -7.50
C ALA A 424 28.17 -0.63 -7.99
N LEU A 425 27.96 -1.95 -7.85
CA LEU A 425 26.71 -2.60 -8.27
C LEU A 425 25.52 -2.16 -7.41
N TYR A 426 25.71 -2.04 -6.10
CA TYR A 426 24.68 -1.50 -5.20
C TYR A 426 24.35 -0.06 -5.56
N PHE A 427 25.38 0.76 -5.77
CA PHE A 427 25.18 2.17 -6.12
C PHE A 427 24.46 2.34 -7.46
N ILE A 428 24.89 1.64 -8.52
CA ILE A 428 24.25 1.72 -9.84
C ILE A 428 22.80 1.24 -9.77
N LEU A 429 22.53 0.15 -9.05
CA LEU A 429 21.16 -0.35 -8.87
C LEU A 429 20.28 0.71 -8.19
N LEU A 430 20.73 1.31 -7.09
CA LEU A 430 19.97 2.34 -6.38
C LEU A 430 19.73 3.58 -7.23
N VAL A 431 20.77 4.07 -7.93
CA VAL A 431 20.64 5.26 -8.79
C VAL A 431 19.69 4.99 -9.95
N THR A 432 19.80 3.84 -10.61
CA THR A 432 18.93 3.52 -11.76
C THR A 432 17.49 3.22 -11.33
N MET A 433 17.27 2.54 -10.20
CA MET A 433 15.92 2.41 -9.63
C MET A 433 15.33 3.75 -9.22
N PHE A 434 16.12 4.61 -8.55
CA PHE A 434 15.70 5.96 -8.19
C PHE A 434 15.29 6.77 -9.41
N LEU A 435 16.11 6.79 -10.47
CA LEU A 435 15.80 7.54 -11.70
C LEU A 435 14.53 7.01 -12.39
N ALA A 436 14.40 5.69 -12.51
CA ALA A 436 13.23 5.07 -13.12
C ALA A 436 11.94 5.44 -12.35
N ASN A 437 11.94 5.29 -11.04
CA ASN A 437 10.75 5.50 -10.20
C ASN A 437 10.46 6.98 -9.92
N LEU A 438 11.48 7.84 -9.85
CA LEU A 438 11.29 9.28 -9.73
C LEU A 438 10.64 9.84 -11.02
N LEU A 439 11.20 9.53 -12.18
CA LEU A 439 10.76 10.10 -13.45
C LEU A 439 9.49 9.45 -14.00
N GLY A 440 9.33 8.13 -13.79
CA GLY A 440 8.19 7.36 -14.28
C GLY A 440 7.02 7.23 -13.30
N GLY A 441 7.21 7.62 -12.04
CA GLY A 441 6.21 7.50 -10.98
C GLY A 441 6.08 8.77 -10.15
N ALA A 442 7.01 8.99 -9.21
CA ALA A 442 6.84 9.99 -8.15
C ALA A 442 6.64 11.42 -8.68
N LEU A 443 7.38 11.85 -9.71
CA LEU A 443 7.19 13.18 -10.30
C LEU A 443 5.86 13.31 -11.04
N PRO A 444 5.47 12.40 -11.96
CA PRO A 444 4.12 12.40 -12.51
C PRO A 444 3.04 12.48 -11.42
N TYR A 445 3.08 11.64 -10.39
CA TYR A 445 2.05 11.62 -9.35
C TYR A 445 2.02 12.89 -8.47
N SER A 446 3.11 13.65 -8.39
CA SER A 446 3.16 14.93 -7.65
C SER A 446 2.44 16.10 -8.34
N SER A 447 1.81 15.88 -9.50
CA SER A 447 1.15 16.91 -10.31
C SER A 447 -0.28 16.54 -10.67
N ARG A 448 -1.22 17.47 -10.49
CA ARG A 448 -2.61 17.32 -10.96
C ARG A 448 -2.74 17.35 -12.49
N GLN A 449 -1.69 17.77 -13.21
CA GLN A 449 -1.73 17.81 -14.68
C GLN A 449 -1.62 16.42 -15.32
N THR A 450 -1.12 15.44 -14.58
CA THR A 450 -1.00 14.04 -15.02
C THR A 450 -2.14 13.16 -14.48
N ASP A 451 -3.03 13.74 -13.70
CA ASP A 451 -4.16 13.08 -13.07
C ASP A 451 -5.34 13.06 -14.05
N TYR A 452 -5.65 11.86 -14.55
CA TYR A 452 -6.69 11.68 -15.55
C TYR A 452 -8.04 12.18 -15.05
N TRP A 453 -8.44 11.82 -13.83
CA TRP A 453 -9.78 12.12 -13.30
C TRP A 453 -9.95 13.58 -12.92
N TYR A 454 -8.90 14.21 -12.39
CA TYR A 454 -8.92 15.66 -12.17
C TYR A 454 -9.04 16.41 -13.50
N GLN A 455 -8.26 16.02 -14.52
CA GLN A 455 -8.25 16.70 -15.83
C GLN A 455 -9.54 16.45 -16.61
N ALA A 456 -10.07 15.23 -16.58
CA ALA A 456 -11.34 14.88 -17.19
C ALA A 456 -12.50 15.71 -16.61
N ASN A 457 -12.45 16.03 -15.32
CA ASN A 457 -13.51 16.76 -14.61
C ASN A 457 -13.18 18.25 -14.40
N ALA A 458 -12.12 18.78 -15.00
CA ALA A 458 -11.64 20.14 -14.74
C ALA A 458 -12.70 21.23 -14.99
N PHE A 459 -13.57 21.04 -15.99
CA PHE A 459 -14.67 21.98 -16.27
C PHE A 459 -15.69 22.01 -15.12
N LEU A 460 -16.13 20.84 -14.64
CA LEU A 460 -17.07 20.71 -13.53
C LEU A 460 -16.46 21.29 -12.26
N ILE A 461 -15.20 20.93 -11.94
CA ILE A 461 -14.46 21.47 -10.79
C ILE A 461 -14.41 23.00 -10.80
N ALA A 462 -14.22 23.62 -11.97
CA ALA A 462 -14.11 25.07 -12.08
C ALA A 462 -15.45 25.83 -12.08
N ARG A 463 -16.58 25.16 -12.33
CA ARG A 463 -17.87 25.82 -12.62
C ARG A 463 -19.01 25.42 -11.69
N THR A 464 -18.93 24.25 -11.09
CA THR A 464 -19.99 23.70 -10.25
C THR A 464 -20.05 24.42 -8.90
N THR A 465 -21.27 24.67 -8.45
CA THR A 465 -21.63 25.29 -7.17
C THR A 465 -22.46 24.33 -6.32
N LYS A 466 -22.68 24.67 -5.04
CA LYS A 466 -23.47 23.85 -4.09
C LYS A 466 -24.90 23.55 -4.53
N SER A 467 -25.49 24.40 -5.37
CA SER A 467 -26.83 24.19 -5.90
C SER A 467 -26.86 23.25 -7.10
N ASP A 468 -25.74 23.03 -7.78
CA ASP A 468 -25.75 22.24 -9.00
C ASP A 468 -25.89 20.74 -8.71
N LEU A 469 -26.59 20.04 -9.61
CA LEU A 469 -26.74 18.59 -9.62
C LEU A 469 -25.93 18.02 -10.79
N ILE A 470 -24.99 17.13 -10.53
CA ILE A 470 -24.19 16.46 -11.56
C ILE A 470 -24.64 15.01 -11.69
N ILE A 471 -25.11 14.64 -12.88
CA ILE A 471 -25.53 13.28 -13.23
C ILE A 471 -24.45 12.65 -14.09
N THR A 472 -23.86 11.55 -13.63
CA THR A 472 -22.73 10.88 -14.30
C THR A 472 -22.77 9.37 -14.07
N GLU A 473 -22.04 8.61 -14.89
CA GLU A 473 -21.82 7.17 -14.71
C GLU A 473 -20.35 6.81 -14.99
N CYS A 474 -19.43 7.66 -14.53
CA CYS A 474 -18.00 7.50 -14.75
C CYS A 474 -17.30 6.54 -13.77
N GLY A 475 -18.07 5.78 -12.98
CA GLY A 475 -17.56 4.82 -11.99
C GLY A 475 -17.15 5.47 -10.67
N TYR A 476 -16.67 4.63 -9.74
CA TYR A 476 -16.43 5.04 -8.37
C TYR A 476 -15.30 6.08 -8.26
N ILE A 477 -14.12 5.82 -8.83
CA ILE A 477 -12.96 6.75 -8.77
C ILE A 477 -13.36 8.16 -9.21
N CYS A 478 -13.94 8.29 -10.40
CA CYS A 478 -14.41 9.58 -10.92
C CYS A 478 -15.44 10.26 -10.02
N THR A 479 -16.38 9.51 -9.47
CA THR A 479 -17.38 10.03 -8.52
C THR A 479 -16.68 10.59 -7.28
N GLY A 480 -15.70 9.88 -6.71
CA GLY A 480 -14.89 10.37 -5.60
C GLY A 480 -14.15 11.67 -5.91
N TYR A 481 -13.60 11.81 -7.12
CA TYR A 481 -12.99 13.07 -7.57
C TYR A 481 -13.99 14.22 -7.63
N LEU A 482 -15.19 13.98 -8.17
CA LEU A 482 -16.23 15.00 -8.24
C LEU A 482 -16.72 15.40 -6.85
N GLU A 483 -16.94 14.44 -5.95
CA GLU A 483 -17.34 14.72 -4.56
C GLU A 483 -16.24 15.45 -3.78
N PHE A 484 -14.97 15.19 -4.08
CA PHE A 484 -13.85 15.82 -3.38
C PHE A 484 -13.53 17.24 -3.88
N TYR A 485 -13.62 17.47 -5.19
CA TYR A 485 -13.20 18.73 -5.81
C TYR A 485 -14.33 19.67 -6.21
N THR A 486 -15.59 19.20 -6.19
CA THR A 486 -16.74 20.04 -6.46
C THR A 486 -17.59 20.23 -5.21
N ASP A 487 -18.35 21.31 -5.20
CA ASP A 487 -19.34 21.59 -4.17
C ASP A 487 -20.74 21.02 -4.50
N GLY A 488 -20.93 20.52 -5.72
CA GLY A 488 -22.23 20.09 -6.25
C GLY A 488 -22.69 18.75 -5.71
N THR A 489 -23.99 18.48 -5.87
CA THR A 489 -24.56 17.17 -5.54
C THR A 489 -24.25 16.20 -6.68
N ILE A 490 -23.56 15.10 -6.38
CA ILE A 490 -23.23 14.07 -7.37
C ILE A 490 -24.27 12.96 -7.32
N LEU A 491 -24.77 12.58 -8.49
CA LEU A 491 -25.79 11.57 -8.65
C LEU A 491 -25.34 10.54 -9.69
N PRO A 492 -24.86 9.35 -9.26
CA PRO A 492 -24.60 8.26 -10.18
C PRO A 492 -25.91 7.85 -10.86
N ALA A 493 -25.95 7.84 -12.18
CA ALA A 493 -27.17 7.55 -12.94
C ALA A 493 -27.74 6.19 -12.54
N SER A 494 -26.90 5.18 -12.37
CA SER A 494 -27.26 3.80 -11.97
C SER A 494 -27.71 3.65 -10.52
N SER A 495 -27.54 4.66 -9.68
CA SER A 495 -27.93 4.57 -8.26
C SER A 495 -29.43 4.74 -8.02
N ILE A 496 -30.20 5.12 -9.04
CA ILE A 496 -31.60 5.51 -8.92
C ILE A 496 -32.44 4.84 -10.00
N ASP A 497 -33.63 4.36 -9.60
CA ASP A 497 -34.69 3.96 -10.51
C ASP A 497 -35.03 5.07 -11.53
N SER A 498 -35.28 4.68 -12.78
CA SER A 498 -35.58 5.60 -13.88
C SER A 498 -36.63 6.67 -13.54
N GLY A 499 -37.74 6.29 -12.90
CA GLY A 499 -38.80 7.21 -12.51
C GLY A 499 -38.36 8.24 -11.47
N LYS A 500 -37.56 7.79 -10.48
CA LYS A 500 -36.99 8.70 -9.48
C LYS A 500 -35.89 9.60 -10.07
N LEU A 501 -35.15 9.15 -11.08
CA LEU A 501 -34.18 9.98 -11.81
C LEU A 501 -34.88 11.12 -12.56
N VAL A 502 -35.94 10.80 -13.32
CA VAL A 502 -36.80 11.79 -13.99
C VAL A 502 -37.30 12.84 -13.01
N LYS A 503 -37.87 12.36 -11.90
CA LYS A 503 -38.41 13.22 -10.85
C LYS A 503 -37.33 14.13 -10.28
N THR A 504 -36.16 13.59 -9.98
CA THR A 504 -35.02 14.36 -9.44
C THR A 504 -34.59 15.45 -10.42
N ILE A 505 -34.46 15.14 -11.73
CA ILE A 505 -34.10 16.13 -12.76
C ILE A 505 -35.17 17.23 -12.87
N GLN A 506 -36.45 16.87 -12.89
CA GLN A 506 -37.54 17.81 -13.11
C GLN A 506 -37.80 18.73 -11.91
N GLU A 507 -37.65 18.21 -10.69
CA GLU A 507 -37.91 18.93 -9.44
C GLU A 507 -36.70 19.72 -8.94
N HIS A 508 -35.52 19.53 -9.52
CA HIS A 508 -34.30 20.25 -9.14
C HIS A 508 -34.30 21.68 -9.69
N HIS A 509 -34.93 22.59 -8.96
CA HIS A 509 -35.05 24.00 -9.38
C HIS A 509 -33.93 24.92 -8.86
N GLN A 510 -33.08 24.44 -7.96
CA GLN A 510 -31.98 25.23 -7.41
C GLN A 510 -30.71 24.94 -8.23
N GLY A 511 -30.15 25.91 -8.93
CA GLY A 511 -28.92 25.69 -9.71
C GLY A 511 -29.14 24.92 -11.02
N ASN A 512 -28.05 24.41 -11.58
CA ASN A 512 -28.03 23.73 -12.87
C ASN A 512 -28.05 22.21 -12.70
N VAL A 513 -28.80 21.50 -13.54
CA VAL A 513 -28.66 20.05 -13.70
C VAL A 513 -27.71 19.79 -14.87
N ILE A 514 -26.53 19.24 -14.57
CA ILE A 514 -25.47 18.96 -15.54
C ILE A 514 -25.39 17.44 -15.73
N ILE A 515 -25.52 16.99 -16.98
CA ILE A 515 -25.43 15.58 -17.36
C ILE A 515 -24.13 15.34 -18.11
N SER A 516 -23.36 14.36 -17.68
CA SER A 516 -22.12 13.95 -18.32
C SER A 516 -22.35 12.90 -19.40
N SER A 517 -21.53 12.92 -20.47
CA SER A 517 -21.51 11.87 -21.50
C SER A 517 -21.26 10.49 -20.93
N TRP A 518 -20.58 10.38 -19.79
CA TRP A 518 -20.43 9.08 -19.13
C TRP A 518 -21.77 8.42 -18.79
N ALA A 519 -22.83 9.19 -18.51
CA ALA A 519 -24.17 8.66 -18.25
C ALA A 519 -24.97 8.30 -19.52
N LEU A 520 -24.53 8.72 -20.71
CA LEU A 520 -25.26 8.55 -21.97
C LEU A 520 -24.50 7.68 -22.98
N THR A 521 -23.29 8.11 -23.30
CA THR A 521 -22.41 7.48 -24.27
C THR A 521 -21.00 7.70 -23.75
N PRO A 522 -20.42 6.69 -23.08
CA PRO A 522 -19.07 6.79 -22.56
C PRO A 522 -18.10 7.25 -23.65
N PRO A 523 -16.99 7.91 -23.27
CA PRO A 523 -16.03 8.41 -24.24
C PRO A 523 -15.59 7.31 -25.23
N PRO A 524 -15.41 7.64 -26.52
CA PRO A 524 -15.04 6.66 -27.53
C PRO A 524 -13.83 5.82 -27.10
N GLY A 525 -13.94 4.50 -27.24
CA GLY A 525 -12.87 3.56 -26.86
C GLY A 525 -12.96 3.00 -25.44
N LEU A 526 -13.83 3.53 -24.57
CA LEU A 526 -14.00 3.04 -23.20
C LEU A 526 -15.22 2.11 -23.01
N GLY A 527 -16.14 2.07 -23.98
CA GLY A 527 -17.41 1.34 -23.85
C GLY A 527 -17.28 -0.17 -23.59
N ASN A 528 -16.17 -0.80 -24.00
CA ASN A 528 -15.90 -2.22 -23.72
C ASN A 528 -15.19 -2.45 -22.38
N GLN A 529 -14.58 -1.41 -21.81
CA GLN A 529 -13.79 -1.46 -20.57
C GLN A 529 -14.62 -1.13 -19.33
N LEU A 530 -15.76 -0.49 -19.51
CA LEU A 530 -16.69 -0.24 -18.43
C LEU A 530 -17.50 -1.51 -18.19
N GLU A 531 -17.60 -1.95 -16.93
CA GLU A 531 -18.65 -2.89 -16.55
C GLU A 531 -19.96 -2.28 -17.02
N THR A 532 -20.59 -2.93 -17.99
CA THR A 532 -21.83 -2.47 -18.58
C THR A 532 -22.93 -2.61 -17.51
N ARG A 533 -23.08 -1.60 -16.65
CA ARG A 533 -24.33 -1.34 -15.94
C ARG A 533 -25.31 -0.78 -16.96
N ASN A 534 -25.71 -1.68 -17.86
CA ASN A 534 -26.58 -1.44 -18.99
C ASN A 534 -28.03 -1.43 -18.49
N ASP A 535 -28.36 -0.49 -17.61
CA ASP A 535 -29.77 -0.19 -17.36
C ASP A 535 -30.26 0.59 -18.57
N ARG A 536 -30.66 -0.16 -19.61
CA ARG A 536 -31.26 0.39 -20.84
C ARG A 536 -32.38 1.37 -20.53
N GLU A 537 -33.08 1.15 -19.41
CA GLU A 537 -34.11 2.04 -18.90
C GLU A 537 -33.56 3.41 -18.48
N ILE A 538 -32.41 3.46 -17.82
CA ILE A 538 -31.75 4.71 -17.42
C ILE A 538 -31.23 5.45 -18.67
N LEU A 539 -30.62 4.74 -19.61
CA LEU A 539 -30.18 5.33 -20.87
C LEU A 539 -31.37 5.89 -21.68
N ALA A 540 -32.46 5.13 -21.80
CA ALA A 540 -33.68 5.59 -22.46
C ALA A 540 -34.29 6.80 -21.75
N THR A 541 -34.20 6.83 -20.41
CA THR A 541 -34.66 7.96 -19.60
C THR A 541 -33.86 9.21 -19.87
N ILE A 542 -32.52 9.13 -19.86
CA ILE A 542 -31.68 10.30 -20.11
C ILE A 542 -31.81 10.74 -21.58
N ASP A 543 -31.92 9.81 -22.53
CA ASP A 543 -32.16 10.12 -23.95
C ASP A 543 -33.52 10.80 -24.17
N SER A 544 -34.53 10.50 -23.34
CA SER A 544 -35.83 11.20 -23.39
C SER A 544 -35.73 12.70 -23.08
N PHE A 545 -34.66 13.14 -22.41
CA PHE A 545 -34.39 14.55 -22.13
C PHE A 545 -33.58 15.24 -23.21
N LYS A 546 -33.14 14.55 -24.27
CA LYS A 546 -32.19 15.08 -25.26
C LYS A 546 -32.60 16.41 -25.88
N ASP A 547 -33.89 16.61 -26.14
CA ASP A 547 -34.42 17.87 -26.68
C ASP A 547 -34.36 19.05 -25.69
N ASN A 548 -34.21 18.75 -24.41
CA ASN A 548 -34.06 19.71 -23.31
C ASN A 548 -32.59 19.90 -22.88
N LEU A 549 -31.65 19.16 -23.47
CA LEU A 549 -30.23 19.23 -23.15
C LEU A 549 -29.52 20.25 -24.05
N VAL A 550 -28.79 21.17 -23.42
CA VAL A 550 -27.92 22.12 -24.12
C VAL A 550 -26.48 21.82 -23.79
N GLU A 551 -25.68 21.56 -24.81
CA GLU A 551 -24.25 21.35 -24.65
C GLU A 551 -23.60 22.61 -24.09
N ILE A 552 -22.97 22.48 -22.91
CA ILE A 552 -22.27 23.59 -22.24
C ILE A 552 -20.75 23.45 -22.34
N HIS A 553 -20.25 22.24 -22.60
CA HIS A 553 -18.83 21.96 -22.73
C HIS A 553 -18.59 20.64 -23.48
N ARG A 554 -17.53 20.61 -24.28
CA ARG A 554 -17.05 19.39 -24.94
C ARG A 554 -15.54 19.44 -25.02
N ASP A 555 -14.90 18.37 -24.59
CA ASP A 555 -13.48 18.15 -24.75
C ASP A 555 -13.19 16.70 -25.17
N LYS A 556 -11.91 16.31 -25.10
CA LYS A 556 -11.47 14.96 -25.45
C LYS A 556 -11.89 13.88 -24.43
N PHE A 557 -12.27 14.29 -23.22
CA PHE A 557 -12.62 13.39 -22.13
C PHE A 557 -14.13 13.17 -22.03
N GLN A 558 -14.94 14.22 -22.20
CA GLN A 558 -16.38 14.12 -22.09
C GLN A 558 -17.11 15.26 -22.79
N THR A 559 -18.40 15.05 -23.03
CA THR A 559 -19.36 16.11 -23.36
C THR A 559 -20.25 16.33 -22.15
N LEU A 560 -20.54 17.58 -21.82
CA LEU A 560 -21.41 17.98 -20.72
C LEU A 560 -22.61 18.74 -21.26
N TRP A 561 -23.79 18.36 -20.82
CA TRP A 561 -25.03 19.05 -21.14
C TRP A 561 -25.66 19.63 -19.89
N GLN A 562 -26.33 20.77 -20.05
CA GLN A 562 -27.19 21.34 -19.04
C GLN A 562 -28.65 21.10 -19.43
N PHE A 563 -29.44 20.61 -18.48
CA PHE A 563 -30.88 20.49 -18.65
C PHE A 563 -31.53 21.87 -18.56
N LYS A 564 -32.34 22.22 -19.56
CA LYS A 564 -33.19 23.43 -19.55
C LYS A 564 -34.60 23.07 -19.12
N HIS A 565 -35.01 23.61 -17.97
CA HIS A 565 -36.42 23.67 -17.59
C HIS A 565 -37.18 24.50 -18.62
N LYS A 566 -38.31 23.98 -19.08
CA LYS A 566 -39.22 24.71 -19.98
C LYS A 566 -40.08 25.68 -19.19
#